data_AF-A0A6G1GC17-F1
#
_entry.id   AF-A0A6G1GC17-F1
#
_cell.length_a   1.000
_cell.length_b   1.000
_cell.length_c   1.000
_cell.angle_alpha   90.00
_cell.angle_beta   90.00
_cell.angle_gamma   90.00
#
_symmetry.space_group_name_H-M   'P 1'
#
loop_
_entity.id
_entity.type
_entity.pdbx_description
1 polymer ?
#
loop_
_entity_poly.entity_id
_entity_poly.type
_entity_poly.pdbx_seq_one_letter_code
_entity_poly.pdbx_strand_id
1 'polypeptide(L)'
;MLETLASHPGLEEAAVVAIELARLGLLDAENMFPTYSGAPFRGSDTDRRNTLLISRVACLGKLEHNTIGFTGPLSKHLLGYQSMINTVRGSLRDLMEVTITQFFLSGGAERDRSDFTDLGLELPFLLSNDCGLGIAVKSYLDELVGASDRSSAEVKESVKERGATEWFPHSVEFAKNIDKAFVLWDAVCSPKFSFGPAIVVAILTSNQVYKGIKTAGRLVENARLFDEVNEWLEPLR
;
A
#
# COMPACT_ATOMS: atom_id res chain seq x y z
N MET A 1 17.06 -6.82 10.25
CA MET A 1 16.36 -5.67 9.60
C MET A 1 16.16 -5.82 8.08
N LEU A 2 16.68 -6.87 7.43
CA LEU A 2 16.14 -7.42 6.18
C LEU A 2 15.00 -8.42 6.45
N GLU A 3 14.90 -8.92 7.69
CA GLU A 3 13.85 -9.84 8.18
C GLU A 3 12.47 -9.19 8.32
N THR A 4 12.38 -7.86 8.34
CA THR A 4 11.14 -7.16 8.68
C THR A 4 10.06 -7.28 7.60
N LEU A 5 10.46 -7.48 6.33
CA LEU A 5 9.56 -7.70 5.20
C LEU A 5 9.44 -9.19 4.82
N ALA A 6 10.51 -9.96 4.94
CA ALA A 6 10.50 -11.42 4.70
C ALA A 6 9.56 -12.18 5.68
N SER A 7 9.19 -11.57 6.80
CA SER A 7 8.21 -12.10 7.75
C SER A 7 6.75 -11.91 7.31
N HIS A 8 6.48 -11.10 6.27
CA HIS A 8 5.12 -10.78 5.81
C HIS A 8 5.05 -10.81 4.28
N PRO A 9 4.76 -11.97 3.67
CA PRO A 9 4.75 -12.13 2.21
C PRO A 9 3.81 -11.17 1.46
N GLY A 10 2.77 -10.64 2.12
CA GLY A 10 1.88 -9.63 1.54
C GLY A 10 2.49 -8.22 1.43
N LEU A 11 3.52 -7.90 2.21
CA LEU A 11 4.14 -6.57 2.21
C LEU A 11 5.15 -6.39 1.04
N GLU A 12 5.76 -7.47 0.56
CA GLU A 12 6.69 -7.42 -0.58
C GLU A 12 5.97 -7.02 -1.87
N GLU A 13 4.82 -7.64 -2.16
CA GLU A 13 3.99 -7.26 -3.30
C GLU A 13 3.50 -5.82 -3.19
N ALA A 14 3.02 -5.44 -2.01
CA ALA A 14 2.53 -4.09 -1.75
C ALA A 14 3.62 -3.04 -2.03
N ALA A 15 4.86 -3.32 -1.62
CA ALA A 15 6.00 -2.45 -1.88
C ALA A 15 6.34 -2.30 -3.36
N VAL A 16 6.34 -3.39 -4.14
CA VAL A 16 6.60 -3.32 -5.58
C VAL A 16 5.55 -2.44 -6.26
N VAL A 17 4.28 -2.65 -5.91
CA VAL A 17 3.17 -1.86 -6.45
C VAL A 17 3.29 -0.39 -6.03
N ALA A 18 3.70 -0.11 -4.79
CA ALA A 18 3.94 1.26 -4.32
C ALA A 18 5.01 1.98 -5.15
N ILE A 19 6.11 1.29 -5.44
CA ILE A 19 7.22 1.84 -6.24
C ILE A 19 6.74 2.13 -7.67
N GLU A 20 5.99 1.22 -8.28
CA GLU A 20 5.46 1.44 -9.63
C GLU A 20 4.43 2.57 -9.67
N LEU A 21 3.56 2.68 -8.66
CA LEU A 21 2.64 3.81 -8.53
C LEU A 21 3.39 5.14 -8.36
N ALA A 22 4.47 5.17 -7.57
CA ALA A 22 5.33 6.34 -7.43
C ALA A 22 6.06 6.70 -8.73
N ARG A 23 6.54 5.69 -9.48
CA ARG A 23 7.17 5.85 -10.81
C ARG A 23 6.21 6.42 -11.84
N LEU A 24 4.94 6.01 -11.80
CA LEU A 24 3.88 6.51 -12.66
C LEU A 24 3.35 7.88 -12.21
N GLY A 25 3.77 8.38 -11.04
CA GLY A 25 3.26 9.64 -10.48
C GLY A 25 1.82 9.54 -10.00
N LEU A 26 1.36 8.35 -9.63
CA LEU A 26 0.01 8.09 -9.11
C LEU A 26 -0.03 8.07 -7.57
N LEU A 27 1.14 7.92 -6.93
CA LEU A 27 1.29 7.96 -5.48
C LEU A 27 1.70 9.38 -5.04
N ASP A 28 0.75 10.29 -5.05
CA ASP A 28 0.91 11.70 -4.64
C ASP A 28 -0.04 12.07 -3.49
N ALA A 29 0.02 13.33 -3.05
CA ALA A 29 -0.87 13.88 -2.03
C ALA A 29 -2.01 14.73 -2.63
N GLU A 30 -2.13 14.79 -3.96
CA GLU A 30 -3.13 15.59 -4.65
C GLU A 30 -4.49 14.88 -4.70
N ASN A 31 -5.57 15.67 -4.64
CA ASN A 31 -6.92 15.13 -4.79
C ASN A 31 -7.22 14.81 -6.26
N MET A 32 -6.92 13.58 -6.65
CA MET A 32 -7.08 13.08 -8.02
C MET A 32 -8.54 12.97 -8.45
N PHE A 33 -9.48 12.88 -7.49
CA PHE A 33 -10.91 12.79 -7.76
C PHE A 33 -11.71 13.86 -6.99
N PRO A 34 -11.67 15.14 -7.41
CA PRO A 34 -12.32 16.24 -6.69
C PRO A 34 -13.84 16.06 -6.53
N THR A 35 -14.48 15.36 -7.46
CA THR A 35 -15.92 15.10 -7.45
C THR A 35 -16.32 13.94 -6.53
N TYR A 36 -15.36 13.11 -6.09
CA TYR A 36 -15.65 11.93 -5.28
C TYR A 36 -15.73 12.26 -3.79
N SER A 37 -16.76 11.74 -3.13
CA SER A 37 -16.94 11.90 -1.70
C SER A 37 -15.97 11.02 -0.89
N GLY A 38 -15.61 11.47 0.31
CA GLY A 38 -14.81 10.69 1.25
C GLY A 38 -13.30 10.93 1.18
N ALA A 39 -12.86 12.03 0.58
CA ALA A 39 -11.52 12.58 0.80
C ALA A 39 -11.34 13.01 2.27
N PRO A 40 -10.10 13.09 2.80
CA PRO A 40 -9.83 13.63 4.13
C PRO A 40 -10.40 15.05 4.29
N PHE A 41 -11.03 15.33 5.43
CA PHE A 41 -11.78 16.57 5.61
C PHE A 41 -11.41 17.35 6.87
N ARG A 42 -10.80 16.70 7.88
CA ARG A 42 -10.43 17.37 9.13
C ARG A 42 -9.04 18.02 9.02
N GLY A 43 -8.82 19.03 9.85
CA GLY A 43 -7.55 19.75 9.93
C GLY A 43 -7.28 20.75 8.81
N SER A 44 -6.01 21.14 8.73
CA SER A 44 -5.46 22.05 7.73
C SER A 44 -5.32 21.37 6.35
N ASP A 45 -5.05 22.15 5.31
CA ASP A 45 -4.79 21.62 3.97
C ASP A 45 -3.61 20.62 3.94
N THR A 46 -2.56 20.89 4.73
CA THR A 46 -1.42 19.98 4.93
C THR A 46 -1.85 18.66 5.59
N ASP A 47 -2.69 18.70 6.62
CA ASP A 47 -3.15 17.48 7.31
C ASP A 47 -4.00 16.61 6.38
N ARG A 48 -4.83 17.23 5.52
CA ARG A 48 -5.66 16.51 4.55
C ARG A 48 -4.83 15.84 3.47
N ARG A 49 -3.82 16.55 2.94
CA ARG A 49 -2.89 16.02 1.93
C ARG A 49 -2.06 14.85 2.48
N ASN A 50 -1.53 15.00 3.69
CA ASN A 50 -0.72 13.96 4.33
C ASN A 50 -1.57 12.73 4.66
N THR A 51 -2.76 12.94 5.24
CA THR A 51 -3.73 11.86 5.48
C THR A 51 -4.08 11.13 4.19
N LEU A 52 -4.25 11.85 3.08
CA LEU A 52 -4.60 11.23 1.80
C LEU A 52 -3.48 10.31 1.28
N LEU A 53 -2.24 10.79 1.29
CA LEU A 53 -1.08 10.02 0.82
C LEU A 53 -0.88 8.74 1.66
N ILE A 54 -0.95 8.86 2.99
CA ILE A 54 -0.80 7.70 3.89
C ILE A 54 -1.94 6.70 3.66
N SER A 55 -3.18 7.18 3.51
CA SER A 55 -4.34 6.32 3.24
C SER A 55 -4.23 5.59 1.91
N ARG A 56 -3.63 6.22 0.89
CA ARG A 56 -3.34 5.58 -0.42
C ARG A 56 -2.31 4.47 -0.32
N VAL A 57 -1.25 4.67 0.47
CA VAL A 57 -0.28 3.60 0.76
C VAL A 57 -0.95 2.46 1.52
N ALA A 58 -1.81 2.79 2.50
CA ALA A 58 -2.56 1.79 3.26
C ALA A 58 -3.54 0.95 2.40
N CYS A 59 -4.05 1.46 1.27
CA CYS A 59 -4.82 0.65 0.29
C CYS A 59 -4.01 -0.47 -0.38
N LEU A 60 -2.68 -0.46 -0.24
CA LEU A 60 -1.84 -1.56 -0.73
C LEU A 60 -1.78 -2.73 0.25
N GLY A 61 -2.24 -2.55 1.48
CA GLY A 61 -2.44 -3.65 2.43
C GLY A 61 -3.87 -4.18 2.41
N LYS A 62 -4.19 -5.09 3.35
CA LYS A 62 -5.52 -5.68 3.49
C LYS A 62 -6.04 -5.48 4.91
N LEU A 63 -7.31 -5.15 5.05
CA LEU A 63 -7.98 -5.15 6.34
C LEU A 63 -8.55 -6.53 6.61
N GLU A 64 -8.09 -7.18 7.69
CA GLU A 64 -8.66 -8.44 8.13
C GLU A 64 -10.04 -8.21 8.75
N HIS A 65 -11.06 -8.93 8.29
CA HIS A 65 -12.43 -8.82 8.76
C HIS A 65 -13.10 -10.19 8.89
N ASN A 66 -14.14 -10.26 9.70
CA ASN A 66 -14.95 -11.46 9.88
C ASN A 66 -15.75 -11.80 8.61
N THR A 67 -16.30 -13.01 8.53
CA THR A 67 -17.01 -13.54 7.35
C THR A 67 -18.19 -12.70 6.85
N ILE A 68 -18.75 -11.83 7.71
CA ILE A 68 -19.83 -10.89 7.36
C ILE A 68 -19.36 -9.84 6.32
N GLY A 69 -18.05 -9.62 6.18
CA GLY A 69 -17.47 -8.69 5.21
C GLY A 69 -17.04 -7.35 5.81
N PHE A 70 -16.58 -6.45 4.96
CA PHE A 70 -16.25 -5.08 5.34
C PHE A 70 -17.51 -4.32 5.79
N THR A 71 -17.45 -3.74 6.97
CA THR A 71 -18.47 -2.81 7.48
C THR A 71 -17.73 -1.57 7.97
N GLY A 72 -17.93 -0.45 7.29
CA GLY A 72 -17.24 0.80 7.55
C GLY A 72 -17.70 1.93 6.64
N PRO A 73 -17.23 3.17 6.88
CA PRO A 73 -17.60 4.32 6.09
C PRO A 73 -17.17 4.17 4.62
N LEU A 74 -18.00 4.64 3.69
CA LEU A 74 -17.71 4.58 2.25
C LEU A 74 -16.85 5.77 1.81
N SER A 75 -15.69 5.51 1.23
CA SER A 75 -14.88 6.54 0.54
C SER A 75 -14.82 6.27 -0.97
N LYS A 76 -15.65 6.98 -1.75
CA LYS A 76 -15.63 6.88 -3.22
C LYS A 76 -14.26 7.27 -3.78
N HIS A 77 -13.56 8.19 -3.11
CA HIS A 77 -12.21 8.59 -3.48
C HIS A 77 -11.22 7.39 -3.40
N LEU A 78 -11.19 6.67 -2.27
CA LEU A 78 -10.30 5.52 -2.11
C LEU A 78 -10.76 4.30 -2.93
N LEU A 79 -12.06 4.12 -3.13
CA LEU A 79 -12.57 3.11 -4.06
C LEU A 79 -12.14 3.40 -5.50
N GLY A 80 -12.19 4.65 -5.95
CA GLY A 80 -11.69 5.05 -7.26
C GLY A 80 -10.19 4.82 -7.39
N TYR A 81 -9.43 5.12 -6.34
CA TYR A 81 -7.99 4.86 -6.30
C TYR A 81 -7.66 3.36 -6.34
N GLN A 82 -8.49 2.52 -5.74
CA GLN A 82 -8.36 1.06 -5.82
C GLN A 82 -8.34 0.55 -7.26
N SER A 83 -9.13 1.15 -8.16
CA SER A 83 -9.12 0.78 -9.58
C SER A 83 -7.75 1.03 -10.23
N MET A 84 -7.04 2.09 -9.82
CA MET A 84 -5.68 2.38 -10.28
C MET A 84 -4.69 1.34 -9.77
N ILE A 85 -4.76 1.01 -8.47
CA ILE A 85 -3.93 -0.04 -7.86
C ILE A 85 -4.13 -1.36 -8.60
N ASN A 86 -5.38 -1.75 -8.84
CA ASN A 86 -5.72 -2.99 -9.53
C ASN A 86 -5.20 -3.00 -10.98
N THR A 87 -5.22 -1.87 -11.67
CA THR A 87 -4.69 -1.74 -13.03
C THR A 87 -3.17 -1.95 -13.05
N VAL A 88 -2.43 -1.34 -12.11
CA VAL A 88 -0.98 -1.51 -12.00
C VAL A 88 -0.63 -2.95 -11.60
N ARG A 89 -1.34 -3.54 -10.63
CA ARG A 89 -1.18 -4.94 -10.22
C ARG A 89 -1.42 -5.90 -11.39
N GLY A 90 -2.51 -5.71 -12.14
CA GLY A 90 -2.82 -6.52 -13.32
C GLY A 90 -1.74 -6.41 -14.38
N SER A 91 -1.23 -5.20 -14.65
CA SER A 91 -0.14 -5.00 -15.62
C SER A 91 1.16 -5.69 -15.19
N LEU A 92 1.49 -5.67 -13.89
CA LEU A 92 2.63 -6.39 -13.35
C LEU A 92 2.46 -7.90 -13.45
N ARG A 93 1.25 -8.39 -13.19
CA ARG A 93 0.90 -9.80 -13.35
C ARG A 93 1.07 -10.26 -14.79
N ASP A 94 0.51 -9.52 -15.74
CA ASP A 94 0.61 -9.81 -17.18
C ASP A 94 2.09 -9.86 -17.62
N LEU A 95 2.91 -8.90 -17.16
CA LEU A 95 4.33 -8.88 -17.46
C LEU A 95 5.06 -10.13 -16.95
N MET A 96 4.73 -10.60 -15.75
CA MET A 96 5.33 -11.81 -15.18
C MET A 96 4.94 -13.07 -15.96
N GLU A 97 3.65 -13.20 -16.30
CA GLU A 97 3.16 -14.34 -17.09
C GLU A 97 3.77 -14.39 -18.48
N VAL A 98 3.88 -13.23 -19.16
CA VAL A 98 4.56 -13.12 -20.46
C VAL A 98 6.04 -13.46 -20.35
N THR A 99 6.72 -12.99 -19.29
CA THR A 99 8.15 -13.28 -19.06
C THR A 99 8.39 -14.77 -18.85
N ILE A 100 7.54 -15.44 -18.07
CA ILE A 100 7.64 -16.89 -17.84
C ILE A 100 7.32 -17.67 -19.10
N THR A 101 6.30 -17.25 -19.85
CA THR A 101 5.96 -17.84 -21.14
C THR A 101 7.15 -17.74 -22.09
N GLN A 102 7.84 -16.60 -22.12
CA GLN A 102 9.04 -16.42 -22.92
C GLN A 102 10.17 -17.37 -22.50
N PHE A 103 10.37 -17.61 -21.20
CA PHE A 103 11.37 -18.59 -20.73
C PHE A 103 11.06 -20.00 -21.21
N PHE A 104 9.80 -20.43 -21.16
CA PHE A 104 9.40 -21.71 -21.71
C PHE A 104 9.59 -21.76 -23.23
N LEU A 105 9.16 -20.75 -23.98
CA LEU A 105 9.28 -20.73 -25.44
C LEU A 105 10.75 -20.66 -25.92
N SER A 106 11.61 -19.99 -25.18
CA SER A 106 13.05 -19.88 -25.51
C SER A 106 13.87 -21.10 -25.10
N GLY A 107 13.29 -22.04 -24.34
CA GLY A 107 13.99 -23.21 -23.81
C GLY A 107 14.87 -22.88 -22.60
N GLY A 108 14.65 -21.73 -21.94
CA GLY A 108 15.31 -21.34 -20.70
C GLY A 108 14.69 -21.96 -19.45
N ALA A 109 13.66 -22.79 -19.60
CA ALA A 109 12.98 -23.52 -18.53
C ALA A 109 12.57 -24.92 -19.02
N GLU A 110 12.51 -25.88 -18.09
CA GLU A 110 12.06 -27.25 -18.35
C GLU A 110 10.59 -27.27 -18.77
N ARG A 111 10.27 -27.98 -19.86
CA ARG A 111 8.92 -28.03 -20.43
C ARG A 111 8.18 -29.32 -20.07
N ASP A 112 8.90 -30.38 -19.74
CA ASP A 112 8.30 -31.65 -19.33
C ASP A 112 7.84 -31.56 -17.88
N ARG A 113 6.67 -30.92 -17.67
CA ARG A 113 6.12 -30.64 -16.35
C ARG A 113 4.58 -30.73 -16.36
N SER A 114 3.99 -31.08 -15.22
CA SER A 114 2.54 -31.27 -15.06
C SER A 114 1.87 -30.26 -14.13
N ASP A 115 2.64 -29.35 -13.54
CA ASP A 115 2.29 -28.42 -12.46
C ASP A 115 2.07 -26.97 -12.94
N PHE A 116 1.70 -26.77 -14.22
CA PHE A 116 1.52 -25.43 -14.78
C PHE A 116 0.45 -24.59 -14.04
N THR A 117 -0.61 -25.23 -13.56
CA THR A 117 -1.66 -24.56 -12.78
C THR A 117 -1.11 -24.05 -11.46
N ASP A 118 -0.36 -24.89 -10.74
CA ASP A 118 0.21 -24.54 -9.43
C ASP A 118 1.26 -23.43 -9.61
N LEU A 119 2.09 -23.53 -10.64
CA LEU A 119 3.03 -22.47 -11.01
C LEU A 119 2.30 -21.14 -11.24
N GLY A 120 1.18 -21.14 -11.96
CA GLY A 120 0.37 -19.94 -12.18
C GLY A 120 -0.20 -19.37 -10.88
N LEU A 121 -0.66 -20.22 -9.96
CA LEU A 121 -1.20 -19.78 -8.66
C LEU A 121 -0.11 -19.24 -7.72
N GLU A 122 1.12 -19.72 -7.84
CA GLU A 122 2.27 -19.27 -7.05
C GLU A 122 2.84 -17.92 -7.49
N LEU A 123 2.50 -17.47 -8.70
CA LEU A 123 2.93 -16.16 -9.17
C LEU A 123 2.31 -15.05 -8.31
N PRO A 124 3.05 -13.96 -8.02
CA PRO A 124 2.55 -12.85 -7.23
C PRO A 124 1.48 -12.06 -8.00
N PHE A 125 0.84 -11.14 -7.28
CA PHE A 125 -0.20 -10.24 -7.80
C PHE A 125 -1.50 -10.93 -8.24
N LEU A 126 -1.68 -12.20 -7.89
CA LEU A 126 -2.88 -12.97 -8.25
C LEU A 126 -4.17 -12.38 -7.65
N LEU A 127 -4.13 -12.02 -6.38
CA LEU A 127 -5.29 -11.49 -5.66
C LEU A 127 -5.18 -9.97 -5.54
N SER A 128 -6.29 -9.26 -5.79
CA SER A 128 -6.37 -7.83 -5.52
C SER A 128 -6.57 -7.57 -4.03
N ASN A 129 -5.97 -6.49 -3.54
CA ASN A 129 -6.27 -5.97 -2.20
C ASN A 129 -7.57 -5.15 -2.24
N ASP A 130 -8.21 -5.02 -1.08
CA ASP A 130 -9.33 -4.09 -0.91
C ASP A 130 -8.83 -2.73 -0.43
N CYS A 131 -9.68 -1.71 -0.55
CA CYS A 131 -9.37 -0.37 -0.02
C CYS A 131 -9.71 -0.23 1.47
N GLY A 132 -10.14 -1.30 2.14
CA GLY A 132 -10.68 -1.25 3.50
C GLY A 132 -9.66 -0.74 4.52
N LEU A 133 -8.39 -1.17 4.39
CA LEU A 133 -7.33 -0.71 5.27
C LEU A 133 -7.04 0.78 5.08
N GLY A 134 -7.06 1.27 3.83
CA GLY A 134 -6.91 2.69 3.55
C GLY A 134 -8.04 3.54 4.14
N ILE A 135 -9.28 3.05 4.10
CA ILE A 135 -10.42 3.73 4.73
C ILE A 135 -10.27 3.74 6.25
N ALA A 136 -9.81 2.64 6.85
CA ALA A 136 -9.55 2.54 8.29
C ALA A 136 -8.49 3.56 8.74
N VAL A 137 -7.34 3.59 8.06
CA VAL A 137 -6.25 4.54 8.34
C VAL A 137 -6.70 5.98 8.13
N LYS A 138 -7.42 6.28 7.05
CA LYS A 138 -8.02 7.60 6.82
C LYS A 138 -8.90 8.02 8.01
N SER A 139 -9.79 7.13 8.45
CA SER A 139 -10.76 7.44 9.51
C SER A 139 -10.04 7.65 10.86
N TYR A 140 -9.02 6.84 11.14
CA TYR A 140 -8.14 7.00 12.30
C TYR A 140 -7.43 8.37 12.29
N LEU A 141 -6.77 8.72 11.18
CA LEU A 141 -6.03 9.97 11.05
C LEU A 141 -6.92 11.21 11.10
N ASP A 142 -8.09 11.21 10.43
CA ASP A 142 -9.04 12.32 10.51
C ASP A 142 -9.47 12.59 11.97
N GLU A 143 -9.70 11.53 12.74
CA GLU A 143 -10.13 11.64 14.14
C GLU A 143 -9.01 12.13 15.06
N LEU A 144 -7.77 11.67 14.85
CA LEU A 144 -6.60 12.22 15.55
C LEU A 144 -6.35 13.69 15.22
N VAL A 145 -6.45 14.09 13.96
CA VAL A 145 -6.29 15.48 13.53
C VAL A 145 -7.37 16.38 14.15
N GLY A 146 -8.55 15.84 14.42
CA GLY A 146 -9.63 16.55 15.11
C GLY A 146 -9.49 16.63 16.63
N ALA A 147 -8.59 15.85 17.24
CA ALA A 147 -8.38 15.82 18.69
C ALA A 147 -7.48 16.98 19.16
N SER A 148 -7.74 17.48 20.37
CA SER A 148 -6.96 18.59 20.96
C SER A 148 -5.53 18.21 21.32
N ASP A 149 -5.27 16.92 21.62
CA ASP A 149 -3.95 16.39 21.94
C ASP A 149 -3.64 15.14 21.10
N ARG A 150 -3.33 15.38 19.82
CA ARG A 150 -3.11 14.34 18.80
C ARG A 150 -1.88 13.45 19.03
N SER A 151 -0.96 13.87 19.91
CA SER A 151 0.28 13.14 20.19
C SER A 151 0.18 12.26 21.45
N SER A 152 -0.87 12.42 22.26
CA SER A 152 -1.07 11.65 23.48
C SER A 152 -1.37 10.18 23.18
N ALA A 153 -0.69 9.28 23.88
CA ALA A 153 -0.90 7.84 23.78
C ALA A 153 -2.32 7.43 24.18
N GLU A 154 -2.91 8.10 25.17
CA GLU A 154 -4.27 7.83 25.65
C GLU A 154 -5.32 8.16 24.57
N VAL A 155 -5.11 9.26 23.84
CA VAL A 155 -6.01 9.66 22.75
C VAL A 155 -5.90 8.66 21.60
N LYS A 156 -4.68 8.24 21.22
CA LYS A 156 -4.46 7.24 20.16
C LYS A 156 -5.14 5.91 20.47
N GLU A 157 -5.00 5.41 21.69
CA GLU A 157 -5.65 4.16 22.10
C GLU A 157 -7.18 4.31 22.10
N SER A 158 -7.71 5.42 22.63
CA SER A 158 -9.16 5.68 22.62
C SER A 158 -9.74 5.74 21.20
N VAL A 159 -9.01 6.31 20.24
CA VAL A 159 -9.45 6.39 18.84
C VAL A 159 -9.37 5.01 18.17
N LYS A 160 -8.38 4.18 18.50
CA LYS A 160 -8.30 2.78 18.05
C LYS A 160 -9.47 1.97 18.59
N GLU A 161 -9.80 2.09 19.88
CA GLU A 161 -10.93 1.41 20.52
C GLU A 161 -12.28 1.84 19.92
N ARG A 162 -12.48 3.15 19.74
CA ARG A 162 -13.67 3.70 19.07
C ARG A 162 -13.77 3.23 17.63
N GLY A 163 -12.67 3.23 16.88
CA GLY A 163 -12.64 2.75 15.51
C GLY A 163 -13.03 1.28 15.38
N ALA A 164 -12.54 0.43 16.30
CA ALA A 164 -12.88 -0.99 16.35
C ALA A 164 -14.36 -1.23 16.66
N THR A 165 -15.00 -0.37 17.47
CA THR A 165 -16.36 -0.58 17.96
C THR A 165 -17.43 0.14 17.12
N GLU A 166 -17.19 1.42 16.79
CA GLU A 166 -18.17 2.30 16.15
C GLU A 166 -18.12 2.23 14.62
N TRP A 167 -16.92 2.17 14.04
CA TRP A 167 -16.75 2.30 12.58
C TRP A 167 -16.51 0.96 11.90
N PHE A 168 -15.73 0.08 12.53
CA PHE A 168 -15.34 -1.21 11.97
C PHE A 168 -15.63 -2.39 12.90
N PRO A 169 -16.91 -2.59 13.30
CA PRO A 169 -17.30 -3.59 14.32
C PRO A 169 -16.98 -5.04 13.94
N HIS A 170 -16.75 -5.31 12.65
CA HIS A 170 -16.43 -6.63 12.13
C HIS A 170 -14.97 -6.80 11.70
N SER A 171 -14.12 -5.81 11.97
CA SER A 171 -12.67 -5.94 11.75
C SER A 171 -12.06 -6.90 12.78
N VAL A 172 -11.06 -7.67 12.34
CA VAL A 172 -10.29 -8.57 13.22
C VAL A 172 -9.04 -7.82 13.64
N GLU A 173 -8.85 -7.58 14.95
CA GLU A 173 -7.67 -6.88 15.49
C GLU A 173 -7.42 -5.50 14.82
N PHE A 174 -8.41 -4.59 14.86
CA PHE A 174 -8.36 -3.26 14.23
C PHE A 174 -7.05 -2.51 14.50
N ALA A 175 -6.65 -2.38 15.77
CA ALA A 175 -5.43 -1.69 16.19
C ALA A 175 -4.18 -2.24 15.49
N LYS A 176 -4.05 -3.57 15.42
CA LYS A 176 -2.92 -4.24 14.76
C LYS A 176 -2.93 -4.01 13.26
N ASN A 177 -4.09 -3.93 12.61
CA ASN A 177 -4.15 -3.59 11.19
C ASN A 177 -3.67 -2.15 10.92
N ILE A 178 -4.02 -1.20 11.79
CA ILE A 178 -3.49 0.16 11.72
C ILE A 178 -1.96 0.14 11.88
N ASP A 179 -1.44 -0.60 12.86
CA ASP A 179 0.01 -0.74 13.05
C ASP A 179 0.70 -1.39 11.83
N LYS A 180 0.09 -2.43 11.24
CA LYS A 180 0.56 -3.04 9.98
C LYS A 180 0.61 -2.01 8.84
N ALA A 181 -0.35 -1.08 8.76
CA ALA A 181 -0.36 -0.03 7.75
C ALA A 181 0.81 0.95 7.94
N PHE A 182 1.20 1.26 9.18
CA PHE A 182 2.38 2.08 9.46
C PHE A 182 3.69 1.34 9.17
N VAL A 183 3.75 0.02 9.45
CA VAL A 183 4.89 -0.80 9.01
C VAL A 183 5.01 -0.81 7.47
N LEU A 184 3.88 -0.86 6.76
CA LEU A 184 3.87 -0.77 5.30
C LEU A 184 4.34 0.62 4.81
N TRP A 185 3.91 1.69 5.48
CA TRP A 185 4.41 3.05 5.21
C TRP A 185 5.92 3.14 5.39
N ASP A 186 6.44 2.66 6.54
CA ASP A 186 7.86 2.63 6.84
C ASP A 186 8.64 1.81 5.81
N ALA A 187 8.06 0.69 5.36
CA ALA A 187 8.63 -0.12 4.30
C ALA A 187 8.76 0.70 3.01
N VAL A 188 7.68 1.33 2.53
CA VAL A 188 7.66 2.16 1.31
C VAL A 188 8.64 3.33 1.39
N CYS A 189 8.79 3.95 2.57
CA CYS A 189 9.73 5.05 2.79
C CYS A 189 11.19 4.59 2.95
N SER A 190 11.43 3.32 3.25
CA SER A 190 12.79 2.81 3.49
C SER A 190 13.62 2.78 2.20
N PRO A 191 14.84 3.37 2.20
CA PRO A 191 15.71 3.38 1.03
C PRO A 191 16.33 2.00 0.69
N LYS A 192 16.13 0.98 1.54
CA LYS A 192 16.80 -0.33 1.44
C LYS A 192 15.79 -1.46 1.23
N PHE A 193 15.22 -1.53 0.03
CA PHE A 193 14.49 -2.72 -0.39
C PHE A 193 15.44 -3.80 -0.92
N SER A 194 15.26 -5.03 -0.43
CA SER A 194 15.79 -6.24 -1.05
C SER A 194 14.58 -7.12 -1.37
N PHE A 195 14.38 -7.44 -2.64
CA PHE A 195 13.25 -8.24 -3.09
C PHE A 195 13.61 -9.74 -3.13
N GLY A 196 12.62 -10.60 -2.92
CA GLY A 196 12.76 -12.03 -3.18
C GLY A 196 13.06 -12.34 -4.65
N PRO A 197 13.61 -13.53 -4.96
CA PRO A 197 14.12 -13.88 -6.30
C PRO A 197 13.05 -13.81 -7.40
N ALA A 198 11.78 -14.10 -7.12
CA ALA A 198 10.70 -14.04 -8.09
C ALA A 198 10.37 -12.59 -8.55
N ILE A 199 10.46 -11.63 -7.64
CA ILE A 199 10.23 -10.20 -7.91
C ILE A 199 11.45 -9.58 -8.61
N VAL A 200 12.65 -10.05 -8.29
CA VAL A 200 13.89 -9.63 -8.93
C VAL A 200 13.88 -9.93 -10.44
N VAL A 201 13.28 -11.04 -10.89
CA VAL A 201 13.17 -11.34 -12.33
C VAL A 201 12.28 -10.33 -13.07
N ALA A 202 11.16 -9.90 -12.49
CA ALA A 202 10.29 -8.88 -13.08
C ALA A 202 10.96 -7.50 -13.14
N ILE A 203 11.81 -7.20 -12.16
CA ILE A 203 12.58 -5.96 -12.08
C ILE A 203 13.76 -5.95 -13.08
N LEU A 204 14.47 -7.07 -13.22
CA LEU A 204 15.70 -7.15 -14.03
C LEU A 204 15.47 -7.04 -15.55
N THR A 205 14.27 -7.32 -16.04
CA THR A 205 13.91 -7.08 -17.45
C THR A 205 13.63 -5.60 -17.75
N SER A 206 13.55 -4.76 -16.72
CA SER A 206 13.37 -3.29 -16.80
C SER A 206 14.63 -2.51 -16.38
N ASN A 207 15.78 -2.80 -16.99
CA ASN A 207 17.01 -1.97 -16.97
C ASN A 207 17.34 -1.16 -15.68
N GLN A 208 18.31 -1.64 -14.89
CA GLN A 208 19.34 -0.84 -14.18
C GLN A 208 18.95 0.31 -13.20
N VAL A 209 17.71 0.50 -12.74
CA VAL A 209 17.34 1.70 -11.94
C VAL A 209 17.20 1.50 -10.42
N TYR A 210 17.25 0.27 -9.89
CA TYR A 210 16.97 0.03 -8.46
C TYR A 210 18.19 0.25 -7.54
N LYS A 211 18.71 1.48 -7.52
CA LYS A 211 19.30 2.06 -6.31
C LYS A 211 18.23 2.97 -5.70
N GLY A 212 17.68 2.56 -4.56
CA GLY A 212 16.44 3.05 -3.96
C GLY A 212 16.07 4.50 -4.23
N ILE A 213 14.85 4.73 -4.74
CA ILE A 213 14.03 5.97 -4.80
C ILE A 213 14.72 7.29 -5.27
N LYS A 214 16.02 7.31 -5.58
CA LYS A 214 16.80 8.54 -5.83
C LYS A 214 17.31 8.71 -7.26
N THR A 215 16.58 8.28 -8.29
CA THR A 215 17.04 8.51 -9.68
C THR A 215 15.91 8.85 -10.67
N ALA A 216 15.48 10.11 -10.70
CA ALA A 216 14.96 10.91 -11.83
C ALA A 216 14.26 12.16 -11.26
N GLY A 217 14.30 13.33 -11.94
CA GLY A 217 13.85 14.62 -11.38
C GLY A 217 12.46 14.64 -10.73
N ARG A 218 11.50 13.84 -11.22
CA ARG A 218 10.15 13.69 -10.65
C ARG A 218 10.09 12.74 -9.44
N LEU A 219 10.96 11.73 -9.39
CA LEU A 219 11.16 10.85 -8.22
C LEU A 219 11.84 11.59 -7.06
N VAL A 220 12.65 12.61 -7.34
CA VAL A 220 13.31 13.46 -6.32
C VAL A 220 12.33 14.40 -5.64
N GLU A 221 11.33 14.94 -6.35
CA GLU A 221 10.23 15.71 -5.75
C GLU A 221 9.38 14.81 -4.83
N ASN A 222 9.03 13.61 -5.31
CA ASN A 222 8.31 12.64 -4.49
C ASN A 222 9.12 12.21 -3.25
N ALA A 223 10.44 12.05 -3.36
CA ALA A 223 11.27 11.70 -2.19
C ALA A 223 11.18 12.73 -1.06
N ARG A 224 11.20 14.04 -1.38
CA ARG A 224 10.99 15.10 -0.37
C ARG A 224 9.58 15.07 0.21
N LEU A 225 8.57 14.80 -0.62
CA LEU A 225 7.21 14.64 -0.15
C LEU A 225 7.08 13.51 0.89
N PHE A 226 7.69 12.34 0.63
CA PHE A 226 7.66 11.23 1.61
C PHE A 226 8.40 11.57 2.91
N ASP A 227 9.54 12.27 2.84
CA ASP A 227 10.27 12.73 4.03
C ASP A 227 9.41 13.69 4.88
N GLU A 228 8.78 14.69 4.25
CA GLU A 228 7.90 15.67 4.92
C GLU A 228 6.66 15.00 5.56
N VAL A 229 6.02 14.07 4.84
CA VAL A 229 4.87 13.34 5.38
C VAL A 229 5.30 12.39 6.50
N ASN A 230 6.50 11.81 6.41
CA ASN A 230 7.02 10.96 7.47
C ASN A 230 7.26 11.74 8.77
N GLU A 231 7.91 12.91 8.70
CA GLU A 231 8.08 13.80 9.85
C GLU A 231 6.74 14.22 10.49
N TRP A 232 5.71 14.44 9.66
CA TRP A 232 4.36 14.74 10.13
C TRP A 232 3.68 13.53 10.82
N LEU A 233 3.97 12.31 10.36
CA LEU A 233 3.37 11.07 10.87
C LEU A 233 4.03 10.58 12.18
N GLU A 234 5.31 10.85 12.41
CA GLU A 234 6.07 10.45 13.60
C GLU A 234 5.32 10.66 14.95
N PRO A 235 4.70 11.82 15.24
CA PRO A 235 3.97 12.00 16.50
C PRO A 235 2.64 11.23 16.57
N LEU A 236 2.08 10.80 15.42
CA LEU A 236 0.74 10.23 15.30
C LEU A 236 0.72 8.69 15.28
N ARG A 237 1.87 8.05 15.03
CA ARG A 237 2.05 6.60 15.09
C ARG A 237 2.16 6.08 16.53
#